data_AF-A0A819SFG5-F1
#
_entry.id   AF-A0A819SFG5-F1
#
_cell.length_a   1.000
_cell.length_b   1.000
_cell.length_c   1.000
_cell.angle_alpha   90.00
_cell.angle_beta   90.00
_cell.angle_gamma   90.00
#
_symmetry.space_group_name_H-M   'P 1'
#
loop_
_entity.id
_entity.type
_entity.pdbx_description
1 polymer ?
#
loop_
_entity_poly.entity_id
_entity_poly.type
_entity_poly.pdbx_seq_one_letter_code
_entity_poly.pdbx_strand_id
1 'polypeptide(L)'
;MGCNGSKQLAAQQPQEQKEPVWDENKVEMTIAKVATVVFVFYAKDAEQLNAEGGATATSDGIIVGQKGVLLIEIMWNQRLNQQVQQLSKKLPNNKIDLICC
;
A
#
# COMPACT_ATOMS: atom_id res chain seq x y z
N MET A 1 1.60 -7.12 60.52
CA MET A 1 2.57 -6.09 60.08
C MET A 1 3.62 -6.82 59.26
N GLY A 2 3.86 -6.63 57.97
CA GLY A 2 3.28 -5.79 56.93
C GLY A 2 3.77 -6.32 55.58
N CYS A 3 3.00 -6.10 54.51
CA CYS A 3 3.42 -6.37 53.13
C CYS A 3 4.52 -5.40 52.72
N ASN A 4 5.58 -5.85 52.02
CA ASN A 4 6.41 -4.96 51.20
C ASN A 4 7.18 -5.77 50.14
N GLY A 5 6.51 -6.08 49.03
CA GLY A 5 7.15 -6.42 47.77
C GLY A 5 7.16 -5.19 46.88
N SER A 6 8.19 -4.37 46.97
CA SER A 6 8.41 -3.21 46.11
C SER A 6 8.73 -3.68 44.69
N LYS A 7 7.70 -3.84 43.86
CA LYS A 7 7.86 -3.87 42.40
C LYS A 7 8.43 -2.52 41.96
N GLN A 8 9.71 -2.51 41.60
CA GLN A 8 10.31 -1.43 40.85
C GLN A 8 9.55 -1.30 39.52
N LEU A 9 8.73 -0.26 39.40
CA LEU A 9 8.13 0.14 38.13
C LEU A 9 9.27 0.64 37.24
N ALA A 10 9.63 -0.13 36.22
CA ALA A 10 10.51 0.34 35.17
C ALA A 10 9.88 1.57 34.51
N ALA A 11 10.55 2.71 34.59
CA ALA A 11 10.16 3.90 33.85
C ALA A 11 10.17 3.55 32.36
N GLN A 12 9.01 3.68 31.72
CA GLN A 12 8.91 3.58 30.26
C GLN A 12 9.71 4.76 29.70
N GLN A 13 10.81 4.47 29.00
CA GLN A 13 11.54 5.48 28.25
C GLN A 13 10.56 6.15 27.26
N PRO A 14 10.63 7.48 27.04
CA PRO A 14 9.80 8.14 26.05
C PRO A 14 10.00 7.42 24.71
N GLN A 15 8.93 6.87 24.14
CA GLN A 15 9.00 6.37 22.78
C GLN A 15 9.24 7.58 21.88
N GLU A 16 10.43 7.68 21.28
CA GLU A 16 10.62 8.58 20.15
C GLU A 16 9.50 8.32 19.15
N GLN A 17 8.75 9.37 18.80
CA GLN A 17 7.82 9.32 17.67
C GLN A 17 8.66 9.10 16.41
N LYS A 18 8.96 7.84 16.11
CA LYS A 18 9.52 7.47 14.82
C LYS A 18 8.46 7.76 13.79
N GLU A 19 8.78 8.67 12.87
CA GLU A 19 8.00 8.88 11.66
C GLU A 19 7.66 7.53 11.02
N PRO A 20 6.47 7.38 10.42
CA PRO A 20 6.11 6.15 9.74
C PRO A 20 7.13 5.87 8.62
N VAL A 21 7.38 4.58 8.36
CA VAL A 21 8.41 4.15 7.38
C VAL A 21 8.14 4.74 5.99
N TRP A 22 6.88 5.01 5.68
CA TRP A 22 6.45 5.78 4.51
C TRP A 22 5.22 6.63 4.87
N ASP A 23 5.01 7.72 4.14
CA ASP A 23 3.90 8.66 4.31
C ASP A 23 2.90 8.49 3.17
N GLU A 24 1.69 8.02 3.49
CA GLU A 24 0.63 7.73 2.53
C GLU A 24 0.18 8.95 1.72
N ASN A 25 0.53 10.17 2.14
CA ASN A 25 0.23 11.41 1.44
C ASN A 25 1.27 11.76 0.38
N LYS A 26 2.47 11.17 0.46
CA LYS A 26 3.58 11.39 -0.48
C LYS A 26 3.69 10.31 -1.55
N VAL A 27 3.05 9.15 -1.34
CA VAL A 27 3.09 8.03 -2.30
C VAL A 27 2.51 8.44 -3.66
N GLU A 28 3.28 8.24 -4.72
CA GLU A 28 2.83 8.39 -6.10
C GLU A 28 2.75 7.02 -6.76
N MET A 29 1.56 6.63 -7.21
CA MET A 29 1.35 5.35 -7.89
C MET A 29 1.79 5.42 -9.35
N THR A 30 2.36 4.33 -9.83
CA THR A 30 2.60 4.05 -11.25
C THR A 30 1.94 2.74 -11.65
N ILE A 31 1.94 2.43 -12.95
CA ILE A 31 1.38 1.20 -13.51
C ILE A 31 2.40 0.54 -14.45
N ALA A 32 2.55 -0.78 -14.36
CA ALA A 32 3.31 -1.56 -15.33
C ALA A 32 2.52 -2.77 -15.85
N LYS A 33 2.71 -3.11 -17.11
CA LYS A 33 2.16 -4.33 -17.71
C LYS A 33 3.10 -5.50 -17.40
N VAL A 34 2.59 -6.58 -16.80
CA VAL A 34 3.38 -7.77 -16.45
C VAL A 34 2.98 -9.01 -17.25
N ALA A 35 1.77 -9.01 -17.84
CA ALA A 35 1.34 -10.01 -18.82
C ALA A 35 0.30 -9.43 -19.78
N THR A 36 -0.17 -10.21 -20.75
CA THR A 36 -1.09 -9.76 -21.82
C THR A 36 -2.28 -8.94 -21.31
N VAL A 37 -2.90 -9.37 -20.21
CA VAL A 37 -4.09 -8.78 -19.58
C VAL A 37 -3.88 -8.43 -18.10
N VAL A 38 -2.63 -8.43 -17.63
CA VAL A 38 -2.29 -8.24 -16.20
C VAL A 38 -1.39 -7.03 -16.06
N PHE A 39 -1.80 -6.12 -15.19
CA PHE A 39 -1.05 -4.92 -14.83
C PHE A 39 -0.92 -4.84 -13.32
N VAL A 40 0.14 -4.18 -12.87
CA VAL A 40 0.43 -3.94 -11.45
C VAL A 40 0.53 -2.45 -11.21
N PHE A 41 0.02 -2.00 -10.07
CA PHE A 41 0.25 -0.66 -9.54
C PHE A 41 1.20 -0.74 -8.37
N TYR A 42 2.15 0.17 -8.30
CA TYR A 42 3.12 0.24 -7.21
C TYR A 42 3.61 1.68 -7.05
N ALA A 43 4.24 2.00 -5.93
CA ALA A 43 4.81 3.32 -5.71
C ALA A 43 5.99 3.57 -6.67
N LYS A 44 6.12 4.78 -7.23
CA LYS A 44 7.16 5.11 -8.22
C LYS A 44 8.59 4.87 -7.73
N ASP A 45 8.83 4.98 -6.43
CA ASP A 45 10.10 4.76 -5.75
C ASP A 45 10.31 3.30 -5.30
N ALA A 46 9.34 2.41 -5.51
CA ALA A 46 9.38 1.06 -4.97
C ALA A 46 10.55 0.24 -5.52
N GLU A 47 10.93 0.41 -6.80
CA GLU A 47 12.06 -0.33 -7.38
C GLU A 47 13.38 0.02 -6.67
N GLN A 48 13.62 1.31 -6.45
CA GLN A 48 14.81 1.78 -5.74
C GLN A 48 14.80 1.31 -4.28
N LEU A 49 13.70 1.56 -3.55
CA LEU A 49 13.59 1.21 -2.14
C LEU A 49 13.72 -0.30 -1.91
N ASN A 50 13.12 -1.13 -2.77
CA ASN A 50 13.24 -2.58 -2.67
C ASN A 50 14.68 -3.05 -2.88
N ALA A 51 15.42 -2.43 -3.81
CA ALA A 51 16.84 -2.76 -4.05
C ALA A 51 17.72 -2.42 -2.83
N GLU A 52 17.34 -1.40 -2.05
CA GLU A 52 18.01 -0.99 -0.82
C GLU A 52 17.52 -1.78 0.42
N GLY A 53 16.50 -2.64 0.26
CA GLY A 53 15.85 -3.37 1.36
C GLY A 53 14.92 -2.50 2.22
N GLY A 54 14.53 -1.32 1.73
CA GLY A 54 13.57 -0.41 2.36
C GLY A 54 12.13 -0.90 2.22
N ALA A 55 11.24 -0.43 3.10
CA ALA A 55 9.82 -0.71 2.98
C ALA A 55 9.17 0.23 1.96
N THR A 56 8.25 -0.30 1.16
CA THR A 56 7.50 0.45 0.16
C THR A 56 6.03 0.51 0.52
N ALA A 57 5.31 1.46 -0.07
CA ALA A 57 3.86 1.46 0.01
C ALA A 57 3.26 0.21 -0.68
N THR A 58 2.05 -0.15 -0.28
CA THR A 58 1.29 -1.30 -0.81
C THR A 58 1.20 -1.25 -2.34
N SER A 59 1.40 -2.40 -2.97
CA SER A 59 1.15 -2.60 -4.41
C SER A 59 -0.25 -3.17 -4.66
N ASP A 60 -0.76 -3.00 -5.86
CA ASP A 60 -2.08 -3.46 -6.32
C ASP A 60 -1.93 -4.10 -7.71
N GLY A 61 -2.96 -4.76 -8.21
CA GLY A 61 -3.03 -5.36 -9.53
C GLY A 61 -4.38 -5.14 -10.20
N ILE A 62 -4.39 -5.22 -11.53
CA ILE A 62 -5.62 -5.23 -12.31
C ILE A 62 -5.54 -6.23 -13.45
N ILE A 63 -6.59 -7.04 -13.58
CA ILE A 63 -6.75 -8.03 -14.63
C ILE A 63 -7.88 -7.59 -15.56
N VAL A 64 -7.54 -7.32 -16.82
CA VAL A 64 -8.47 -6.82 -17.84
C VAL A 64 -8.96 -7.97 -18.72
N GLY A 65 -10.05 -8.61 -18.31
CA GLY A 65 -10.68 -9.69 -19.05
C GLY A 65 -11.65 -9.21 -20.15
N GLN A 66 -12.07 -10.14 -21.01
CA GLN A 66 -13.07 -9.85 -22.05
C GLN A 66 -14.47 -9.59 -21.48
N LYS A 67 -14.79 -10.22 -20.34
CA LYS A 67 -16.11 -10.12 -19.69
C LYS A 67 -16.15 -9.15 -18.52
N GLY A 68 -15.00 -8.63 -18.12
CA GLY A 68 -14.92 -7.69 -17.03
C GLY A 68 -13.52 -7.50 -16.48
N VAL A 69 -13.41 -6.61 -15.51
CA VAL A 69 -12.15 -6.20 -14.90
C VAL A 69 -12.15 -6.45 -13.39
N LEU A 70 -11.10 -7.09 -12.92
CA LEU A 70 -10.82 -7.34 -11.50
C LEU A 70 -9.70 -6.41 -11.03
N LEU A 71 -9.99 -5.55 -10.06
CA LEU A 71 -9.00 -4.80 -9.29
C LEU A 71 -8.60 -5.60 -8.04
N ILE A 72 -7.32 -5.61 -7.67
CA ILE A 72 -6.76 -6.53 -6.66
C ILE A 72 -6.52 -5.90 -5.30
N GLU A 73 -6.78 -4.63 -5.05
CA GLU A 73 -6.79 -4.05 -3.71
C GLU A 73 -7.72 -2.83 -3.77
N ILE A 74 -8.11 -2.26 -2.63
CA ILE A 74 -8.75 -0.93 -2.61
C ILE A 74 -7.79 0.20 -2.27
N MET A 75 -6.53 -0.12 -2.00
CA MET A 75 -5.55 0.79 -1.42
C MET A 75 -5.91 1.23 0.01
N TRP A 76 -4.90 1.72 0.72
CA TRP A 76 -5.02 2.13 2.12
C TRP A 76 -5.98 3.31 2.35
N ASN A 77 -6.08 4.25 1.42
CA ASN A 77 -6.91 5.45 1.57
C ASN A 77 -7.55 5.90 0.24
N GLN A 78 -8.49 6.84 0.34
CA GLN A 78 -9.21 7.38 -0.81
C GLN A 78 -8.29 8.03 -1.85
N ARG A 79 -7.22 8.71 -1.43
CA ARG A 79 -6.28 9.39 -2.33
C ARG A 79 -5.54 8.37 -3.22
N LEU A 80 -5.03 7.29 -2.63
CA LEU A 80 -4.33 6.22 -3.34
C LEU A 80 -5.30 5.43 -4.23
N ASN A 81 -6.50 5.14 -3.72
CA ASN A 81 -7.55 4.52 -4.51
C ASN A 81 -7.88 5.35 -5.77
N GLN A 82 -8.02 6.67 -5.61
CA GLN A 82 -8.26 7.58 -6.74
C GLN A 82 -7.12 7.58 -7.75
N GLN A 83 -5.85 7.52 -7.30
CA GLN A 83 -4.72 7.39 -8.22
C GLN A 83 -4.79 6.11 -9.04
N VAL A 84 -5.06 4.96 -8.42
CA VAL A 84 -5.20 3.68 -9.12
C VAL A 84 -6.37 3.71 -10.10
N GLN A 85 -7.53 4.23 -9.70
CA GLN A 85 -8.67 4.39 -10.60
C GLN A 85 -8.40 5.36 -11.76
N GLN A 86 -7.58 6.39 -11.55
CA GLN A 86 -7.18 7.30 -12.63
C GLN A 86 -6.20 6.63 -13.60
N LEU A 87 -5.28 5.81 -13.10
CA LEU A 87 -4.36 5.02 -13.91
C LEU A 87 -5.10 3.94 -14.70
N SER A 88 -6.09 3.27 -14.10
CA SER A 88 -6.88 2.21 -14.77
C SER A 88 -7.72 2.73 -15.94
N LYS A 89 -8.11 4.01 -15.93
CA LYS A 89 -8.80 4.65 -17.07
C LYS A 89 -8.00 4.63 -18.38
N LYS A 90 -6.67 4.47 -18.31
CA LYS A 90 -5.78 4.36 -19.47
C LYS A 90 -5.79 2.95 -20.09
N LEU A 91 -6.40 1.98 -19.43
CA LEU A 91 -6.47 0.60 -19.88
C LEU A 91 -7.70 0.36 -20.77
N PRO A 92 -7.65 -0.64 -21.66
CA PRO A 92 -8.83 -1.13 -22.36
C PRO A 92 -9.90 -1.58 -21.34
N ASN A 93 -11.18 -1.41 -21.69
CA ASN A 93 -12.30 -1.83 -20.83
C ASN A 93 -12.17 -1.33 -19.38
N ASN A 94 -12.17 -0.01 -19.17
CA ASN A 94 -11.85 0.61 -17.89
C ASN A 94 -12.97 0.58 -16.82
N LYS A 95 -14.00 -0.24 -17.01
CA LYS A 95 -15.06 -0.43 -16.03
C LYS A 95 -14.64 -1.56 -15.07
N ILE A 96 -14.31 -1.20 -13.84
CA ILE A 96 -14.01 -2.17 -12.78
C ILE A 96 -15.33 -2.84 -12.37
N ASP A 97 -15.40 -4.17 -12.48
CA ASP A 97 -16.59 -4.97 -12.17
C ASP A 97 -16.49 -5.65 -10.81
N LEU A 98 -15.27 -6.05 -10.44
CA LEU A 98 -14.98 -6.77 -9.20
C LEU A 98 -13.74 -6.17 -8.53
N ILE A 99 -13.74 -6.24 -7.20
CA ILE A 99 -12.63 -5.80 -6.36
C ILE A 99 -12.33 -6.94 -5.38
N CYS A 100 -11.06 -7.36 -5.32
CA CYS A 100 -10.53 -8.21 -4.27
C CYS A 100 -9.92 -7.31 -3.18
N CYS A 101 -10.17 -7.62 -1.92
CA CYS A 101 -9.57 -6.99 -0.74
C CYS A 101 -9.04 -8.10 0.18
#